data_AF-A0A5C5SUY4-F1
#
_entry.id   AF-A0A5C5SUY4-F1
#
_cell.length_a   1.000
_cell.length_b   1.000
_cell.length_c   1.000
_cell.angle_alpha   90.00
_cell.angle_beta   90.00
_cell.angle_gamma   90.00
#
_symmetry.space_group_name_H-M   'P 1'
#
loop_
_entity.id
_entity.type
_entity.pdbx_description
1 polymer ?
#
loop_
_entity_poly.entity_id
_entity_poly.type
_entity_poly.pdbx_seq_one_letter_code
_entity_poly.pdbx_strand_id
1 'polypeptide(L)'
;MAAQGQAAVSLATFNTSEKMADIRNIIQISEAMGNIATVFALEYLGSSREAIFIITLLRQDGYTVEHVENAIIVKSRKENEHAES
;
A
#
# COMPACT_ATOMS: atom_id res chain seq x y z
N MET A 1 5.80 11.44 35.14
CA MET A 1 4.73 10.78 34.35
C MET A 1 4.72 11.44 32.98
N ALA A 2 5.35 10.81 31.98
CA ALA A 2 5.35 11.33 30.62
C ALA A 2 4.07 10.85 29.92
N ALA A 3 3.27 11.77 29.41
CA ALA A 3 2.15 11.45 28.54
C ALA A 3 2.71 10.78 27.27
N GLN A 4 2.73 9.45 27.25
CA GLN A 4 2.98 8.65 26.06
C GLN A 4 1.77 8.82 25.14
N GLY A 5 1.75 9.92 24.39
CA GLY A 5 0.82 10.06 23.29
C GLY A 5 1.04 8.90 22.31
N GLN A 6 -0.04 8.26 21.89
CA GLN A 6 -0.10 7.19 20.88
C GLN A 6 0.39 7.64 19.46
N ALA A 7 1.24 8.67 19.37
CA ALA A 7 1.33 9.57 18.22
C ALA A 7 2.52 9.32 17.26
N ALA A 8 3.30 8.24 17.44
CA ALA A 8 4.41 7.96 16.54
C ALA A 8 4.51 6.48 16.16
N VAL A 9 3.54 5.97 15.41
CA VAL A 9 3.79 4.76 14.61
C VAL A 9 4.84 5.13 13.55
N SER A 10 6.01 4.49 13.62
CA SER A 10 7.07 4.65 12.62
C SER A 10 6.72 3.88 11.34
N LEU A 11 7.32 4.23 10.21
CA LEU A 11 7.14 3.48 8.96
C LEU A 11 7.51 1.99 9.12
N ALA A 12 8.58 1.71 9.86
CA ALA A 12 9.02 0.35 10.16
C ALA A 12 8.00 -0.44 11.01
N THR A 13 7.41 0.22 12.02
CA THR A 13 6.34 -0.38 12.84
C THR A 13 5.08 -0.63 12.01
N PHE A 14 4.74 0.30 11.11
CA PHE A 14 3.58 0.15 10.24
C PHE A 14 3.75 -0.98 9.23
N ASN A 15 4.98 -1.22 8.76
CA ASN A 15 5.29 -2.30 7.83
C ASN A 15 4.89 -3.69 8.35
N THR A 16 4.92 -3.88 9.67
CA THR A 16 4.54 -5.13 10.35
C THR A 16 3.13 -5.10 10.93
N SER A 17 2.32 -4.09 10.60
CA SER A 17 0.94 -3.97 11.09
C SER A 17 -0.01 -4.91 10.35
N GLU A 18 -1.10 -5.32 11.01
CA GLU A 18 -2.18 -6.11 10.41
C GLU A 18 -2.75 -5.42 9.16
N LYS A 19 -2.96 -4.10 9.24
CA LYS A 19 -3.44 -3.31 8.09
C LYS A 19 -2.54 -3.47 6.86
N MET A 20 -1.22 -3.38 7.03
CA MET A 20 -0.30 -3.53 5.89
C MET A 20 -0.29 -4.98 5.37
N ALA A 21 -0.43 -5.97 6.26
CA ALA A 21 -0.57 -7.37 5.86
C ALA A 21 -1.84 -7.59 5.03
N ASP A 22 -2.97 -7.00 5.44
CA ASP A 22 -4.25 -7.09 4.72
C ASP A 22 -4.15 -6.47 3.32
N ILE A 23 -3.56 -5.27 3.21
CA ILE A 23 -3.35 -4.61 1.91
C ILE A 23 -2.53 -5.50 0.97
N ARG A 24 -1.43 -6.10 1.47
CA ARG A 24 -0.59 -7.01 0.68
C ARG A 24 -1.35 -8.26 0.26
N ASN A 25 -2.14 -8.84 1.17
CA ASN A 25 -2.95 -10.02 0.87
C ASN A 25 -3.99 -9.72 -0.22
N ILE A 26 -4.66 -8.56 -0.17
CA ILE A 26 -5.61 -8.13 -1.21
C ILE A 26 -4.91 -8.02 -2.56
N ILE A 27 -3.73 -7.40 -2.62
CA ILE A 27 -2.94 -7.30 -3.86
C ILE A 27 -2.58 -8.69 -4.37
N GLN A 28 -2.08 -9.57 -3.51
CA GLN A 28 -1.69 -10.94 -3.89
C GLN A 28 -2.87 -11.75 -4.44
N ILE A 29 -4.03 -11.68 -3.80
CA ILE A 29 -5.26 -12.34 -4.28
C ILE A 29 -5.66 -11.77 -5.65
N SER A 30 -5.64 -10.45 -5.79
CA SER A 30 -5.96 -9.76 -7.06
C SER A 30 -5.03 -10.21 -8.19
N GLU A 31 -3.72 -10.28 -7.94
CA GLU A 31 -2.73 -10.79 -8.89
C GLU A 31 -2.97 -12.26 -9.24
N ALA A 32 -3.29 -13.10 -8.25
CA ALA A 32 -3.60 -14.52 -8.46
C ALA A 32 -4.87 -14.73 -9.30
N MET A 33 -5.81 -13.78 -9.26
CA MET A 33 -7.00 -13.75 -10.12
C MET A 33 -6.71 -13.24 -11.54
N GLY A 34 -5.48 -12.80 -11.83
CA GLY A 34 -5.07 -12.28 -13.12
C GLY A 34 -5.39 -10.80 -13.34
N ASN A 35 -5.70 -10.04 -12.28
CA ASN A 35 -5.90 -8.61 -12.39
C ASN A 35 -4.56 -7.89 -12.58
N ILE A 36 -4.53 -6.93 -13.51
CA ILE A 36 -3.36 -6.09 -13.79
C ILE A 36 -3.12 -5.02 -12.72
N ALA A 37 -4.20 -4.61 -12.03
CA ALA A 37 -4.16 -3.56 -11.03
C ALA A 37 -5.18 -3.81 -9.91
N THR A 38 -4.87 -3.28 -8.74
CA THR A 38 -5.75 -3.28 -7.56
C THR A 38 -6.05 -1.86 -7.15
N VAL A 39 -7.32 -1.52 -6.97
CA VAL A 39 -7.76 -0.17 -6.61
C VAL A 39 -8.17 -0.14 -5.15
N PHE A 40 -7.64 0.82 -4.41
CA PHE A 40 -8.02 1.09 -3.02
C PHE A 40 -8.58 2.50 -2.92
N ALA A 41 -9.85 2.65 -2.54
CA ALA A 41 -10.38 3.98 -2.22
C ALA A 41 -9.70 4.52 -0.96
N LEU A 42 -9.44 5.83 -0.91
CA LEU A 42 -8.66 6.46 0.16
C LEU A 42 -9.29 6.24 1.55
N GLU A 43 -10.61 6.12 1.62
CA GLU A 43 -11.36 5.81 2.84
C GLU A 43 -10.94 4.48 3.49
N TYR A 44 -10.51 3.49 2.70
CA TYR A 44 -10.03 2.20 3.20
C TYR A 44 -8.58 2.24 3.69
N LEU A 45 -7.82 3.27 3.31
CA LEU A 45 -6.43 3.42 3.72
C LEU A 45 -6.32 4.01 5.14
N GLY A 46 -7.38 4.64 5.64
CA GLY A 46 -7.43 5.29 6.94
C GLY A 46 -7.02 6.76 6.88
N SER A 47 -6.23 7.20 7.85
CA SER A 47 -5.73 8.58 7.89
C SER A 47 -4.77 8.86 6.74
N SER A 48 -4.59 10.15 6.40
CA SER A 48 -3.61 10.57 5.39
C SER A 48 -2.20 10.07 5.68
N ARG A 49 -1.82 9.95 6.96
CA ARG A 49 -0.53 9.40 7.38
C ARG A 49 -0.41 7.91 7.06
N GLU A 50 -1.45 7.12 7.32
CA GLU A 50 -1.47 5.70 6.99
C GLU A 50 -1.44 5.50 5.48
N ALA A 51 -2.21 6.29 4.71
CA ALA A 51 -2.17 6.26 3.25
C ALA A 51 -0.75 6.53 2.71
N ILE A 52 -0.06 7.56 3.23
CA ILE A 52 1.34 7.84 2.87
C ILE A 52 2.25 6.66 3.19
N PHE A 53 2.09 6.03 4.36
CA PHE A 53 2.89 4.87 4.74
C PHE A 53 2.66 3.67 3.81
N ILE A 54 1.40 3.35 3.51
CA ILE A 54 1.02 2.28 2.58
C ILE A 54 1.65 2.53 1.21
N ILE A 55 1.46 3.72 0.64
CA ILE A 55 2.02 4.09 -0.68
C ILE A 55 3.55 3.96 -0.67
N THR A 56 4.19 4.44 0.39
CA THR A 56 5.66 4.40 0.52
C THR A 56 6.16 2.96 0.57
N LEU A 57 5.55 2.11 1.40
CA LEU A 57 5.95 0.70 1.54
C LEU A 57 5.68 -0.10 0.27
N LEU A 58 4.54 0.12 -0.39
CA LEU A 58 4.23 -0.55 -1.66
C LEU A 58 5.25 -0.20 -2.76
N ARG A 59 5.66 1.07 -2.84
CA ARG A 59 6.72 1.49 -3.78
C ARG A 59 8.08 0.86 -3.43
N GLN A 60 8.41 0.75 -2.14
CA GLN A 60 9.62 0.04 -1.69
C GLN A 60 9.59 -1.46 -2.00
N ASP A 61 8.40 -2.08 -1.92
CA ASP A 61 8.17 -3.49 -2.27
C ASP A 61 8.20 -3.72 -3.81
N GLY A 62 8.31 -2.66 -4.61
CA GLY A 62 8.46 -2.69 -6.07
C GLY A 62 7.17 -2.45 -6.87
N TYR A 63 6.06 -2.13 -6.21
CA TYR A 63 4.81 -1.84 -6.92
C TYR A 63 4.80 -0.42 -7.50
N THR A 64 4.16 -0.28 -8.65
CA THR A 64 3.79 1.04 -9.17
C THR A 64 2.49 1.48 -8.49
N VAL A 65 2.50 2.67 -7.89
CA VAL A 65 1.34 3.24 -7.18
C VAL A 65 0.98 4.59 -7.76
N GLU A 66 -0.18 4.67 -8.41
CA GLU A 66 -0.76 5.87 -9.01
C GLU A 66 -1.85 6.44 -8.10
N HIS A 67 -1.89 7.77 -7.98
CA HIS A 67 -2.90 8.47 -7.19
C HIS A 67 -3.97 9.04 -8.13
N VAL A 68 -5.23 8.77 -7.82
CA VAL A 68 -6.40 9.36 -8.49
C VAL A 68 -7.27 10.06 -7.44
N GLU A 69 -8.28 10.82 -7.88
CA GLU A 69 -9.02 11.77 -7.02
C GLU A 69 -9.45 11.21 -5.67
N ASN A 70 -9.97 9.97 -5.63
CA ASN A 70 -10.45 9.32 -4.40
C ASN A 70 -9.88 7.91 -4.15
N ALA A 71 -8.79 7.55 -4.83
CA ALA A 71 -8.21 6.21 -4.72
C ALA A 71 -6.71 6.18 -5.04
N ILE A 72 -6.08 5.06 -4.72
CA ILE A 72 -4.80 4.65 -5.30
C ILE A 72 -5.00 3.43 -6.19
N ILE A 73 -4.22 3.36 -7.26
CA ILE A 73 -4.15 2.21 -8.16
C ILE A 73 -2.76 1.59 -7.97
N VAL A 74 -2.73 0.31 -7.59
CA VAL A 74 -1.51 -0.46 -7.36
C VAL A 74 -1.36 -1.47 -8.49
N LYS A 75 -0.31 -1.33 -9.30
CA LYS A 75 0.00 -2.22 -10.42
C LYS A 75 1.11 -3.20 -10.03
N SER A 76 0.98 -4.44 -10.51
CA SER A 76 1.90 -5.52 -10.16
C SER A 76 3.34 -5.24 -10.62
N ARG A 77 4.29 -5.77 -9.86
CA ARG A 77 5.73 -5.78 -10.19
C ARG A 77 6.01 -6.36 -11.58
N LYS A 78 5.22 -7.36 -11.99
CA LYS A 78 5.44 -8.12 -13.23
C LYS A 78 5.21 -7.31 -14.51
N GLU A 79 4.43 -6.22 -14.46
CA GLU A 79 4.25 -5.36 -15.65
C GLU A 79 5.51 -4.54 -15.98
N ASN A 80 6.34 -4.20 -14.98
CA ASN A 80 7.57 -3.45 -15.25
C ASN A 80 8.63 -4.29 -15.98
N GLU A 81 8.57 -5.62 -15.92
CA GLU A 81 9.53 -6.50 -16.63
C GLU A 81 9.20 -6.64 -18.12
N HIS A 82 7.93 -6.46 -18.52
CA HIS A 82 7.51 -6.55 -19.93
C HIS A 82 7.53 -5.21 -20.68
N ALA A 83 7.70 -4.08 -19.98
CA ALA A 83 7.82 -2.77 -20.62
C ALA A 83 9.22 -2.49 -21.19
N GLU A 84 10.22 -3.31 -20.86
CA GLU A 84 11.62 -3.14 -21.28
C GLU A 84 12.16 -4.24 -22.21
N SER A 85 11.29 -5.14 -22.73
CA SER A 85 11.67 -6.21 -23.67
C SER A 85 11.19 -5.98 -25.10
#